data_AF-A0A9E2I4K4-F1
#
_entry.id   AF-A0A9E2I4K4-F1
#
_cell.length_a   1.000
_cell.length_b   1.000
_cell.length_c   1.000
_cell.angle_alpha   90.00
_cell.angle_beta   90.00
_cell.angle_gamma   90.00
#
_symmetry.space_group_name_H-M   'P 1'
#
loop_
_entity.id
_entity.type
_entity.pdbx_description
1 polymer ?
#
loop_
_entity_poly.entity_id
_entity_poly.type
_entity_poly.pdbx_seq_one_letter_code
_entity_poly.pdbx_strand_id
1 'polypeptide(L)'
;MTENTSPNDPKEWQKLASDFQHKGDRAAAILGAVYLESYLGQLIAGFLVKDKAEVAILLGEEYPLGSFSARIKAAYCMGLISANEYKDLNLILAIRNIFANDVDVATFADDGIREKCFMLKIPRELLLPGETRTPRRLFVFASTILTQHLALRAANAANERRTVPDEFMLIDTGD
;
A
#
# COMPACT_ATOMS: atom_id res chain seq x y z
N MET A 1 5.65 17.03 -18.68
CA MET A 1 4.27 16.63 -19.01
C MET A 1 4.05 15.27 -18.39
N THR A 2 3.64 15.23 -17.12
CA THR A 2 3.29 13.99 -16.43
C THR A 2 1.81 13.74 -16.68
N GLU A 3 1.49 12.71 -17.47
CA GLU A 3 0.12 12.23 -17.64
C GLU A 3 -0.48 11.96 -16.27
N ASN A 4 -1.51 12.72 -15.94
CA ASN A 4 -2.31 12.56 -14.74
C ASN A 4 -3.26 11.39 -15.01
N THR A 5 -2.75 10.17 -14.95
CA THR A 5 -3.57 8.96 -15.08
C THR A 5 -4.44 8.84 -13.83
N SER A 6 -5.76 8.81 -14.05
CA SER A 6 -6.74 8.63 -12.99
C SER A 6 -6.46 7.32 -12.23
N PRO A 7 -6.51 7.30 -10.88
CA PRO A 7 -6.26 6.11 -10.05
C PRO A 7 -7.19 4.90 -10.32
N ASN A 8 -8.11 5.04 -11.29
CA ASN A 8 -9.13 4.06 -11.62
C ASN A 8 -9.20 3.75 -13.13
N ASP A 9 -8.12 3.96 -13.90
CA ASP A 9 -8.08 3.57 -15.31
C ASP A 9 -8.09 2.03 -15.45
N PRO A 10 -9.09 1.42 -16.12
CA PRO A 10 -9.13 -0.01 -16.41
C PRO A 10 -7.86 -0.56 -17.08
N LYS A 11 -7.13 0.27 -17.82
CA LYS A 11 -5.87 -0.11 -18.48
C LYS A 11 -4.74 -0.36 -17.49
N GLU A 12 -4.64 0.42 -16.41
CA GLU A 12 -3.65 0.22 -15.34
C GLU A 12 -3.91 -1.12 -14.62
N TRP A 13 -5.18 -1.50 -14.42
CA TRP A 13 -5.55 -2.77 -13.79
C TRP A 13 -5.26 -4.00 -14.67
N GLN A 14 -5.56 -3.91 -15.97
CA GLN A 14 -5.22 -4.97 -16.91
C GLN A 14 -3.71 -5.14 -17.04
N LYS A 15 -2.96 -4.03 -17.00
CA LYS A 15 -1.50 -4.03 -16.98
C LYS A 15 -0.94 -4.65 -15.70
N LEU A 16 -1.44 -4.27 -14.53
CA LEU A 16 -1.05 -4.83 -13.24
C LEU A 16 -1.25 -6.36 -13.21
N ALA A 17 -2.44 -6.84 -13.59
CA ALA A 17 -2.75 -8.27 -13.62
C ALA A 17 -1.89 -9.04 -14.65
N SER A 18 -1.66 -8.45 -15.83
CA SER A 18 -0.77 -9.00 -16.86
C SER A 18 0.68 -9.07 -16.40
N ASP A 19 1.18 -8.01 -15.75
CA ASP A 19 2.53 -7.95 -15.22
C ASP A 19 2.77 -9.06 -14.19
N PHE A 20 1.78 -9.37 -13.33
CA PHE A 20 1.86 -10.51 -12.43
C PHE A 20 1.81 -11.87 -13.14
N GLN A 21 1.13 -12.01 -14.27
CA GLN A 21 1.00 -13.31 -14.96
C GLN A 21 2.30 -13.74 -15.65
N HIS A 22 3.06 -12.80 -16.22
CA HIS A 22 4.23 -13.13 -17.04
C HIS A 22 5.58 -13.02 -16.31
N LYS A 23 5.60 -12.49 -15.08
CA LYS A 23 6.82 -12.32 -14.28
C LYS A 23 7.10 -13.50 -13.35
N GLY A 24 8.37 -13.85 -13.18
CA GLY A 24 8.80 -14.82 -12.15
C GLY A 24 8.43 -14.38 -10.73
N ASP A 25 8.49 -15.31 -9.77
CA ASP A 25 8.02 -15.11 -8.39
C ASP A 25 8.60 -13.86 -7.72
N ARG A 26 9.91 -13.66 -7.84
CA ARG A 26 10.61 -12.46 -7.33
C ARG A 26 10.04 -11.17 -7.90
N ALA A 27 9.86 -11.13 -9.21
CA ALA A 27 9.37 -9.93 -9.89
C ALA A 27 7.91 -9.64 -9.53
N ALA A 28 7.07 -10.67 -9.34
CA ALA A 28 5.72 -10.50 -8.80
C ALA A 28 5.76 -9.93 -7.36
N ALA A 29 6.58 -10.50 -6.48
CA ALA A 29 6.67 -10.05 -5.09
C ALA A 29 7.12 -8.59 -4.94
N ILE A 30 8.16 -8.21 -5.68
CA ILE A 30 8.68 -6.83 -5.68
C ILE A 30 7.64 -5.87 -6.24
N LEU A 31 7.05 -6.21 -7.39
CA LEU A 31 6.11 -5.31 -8.05
C LEU A 31 4.85 -5.07 -7.20
N GLY A 32 4.30 -6.12 -6.59
CA GLY A 32 3.14 -5.98 -5.70
C GLY A 32 3.40 -5.05 -4.52
N ALA A 33 4.58 -5.13 -3.90
CA ALA A 33 4.94 -4.21 -2.83
C ALA A 33 5.12 -2.77 -3.32
N VAL A 34 5.73 -2.55 -4.49
CA VAL A 34 5.93 -1.20 -5.07
C VAL A 34 4.59 -0.49 -5.28
N TYR A 35 3.59 -1.20 -5.81
CA TYR A 35 2.25 -0.62 -5.98
C TYR A 35 1.62 -0.23 -4.64
N LEU A 36 1.68 -1.11 -3.64
CA LEU A 36 1.11 -0.84 -2.32
C LEU A 36 1.81 0.32 -1.61
N GLU A 37 3.14 0.39 -1.69
CA GLU A 37 3.94 1.48 -1.15
C GLU A 37 3.61 2.83 -1.79
N SER A 38 3.42 2.84 -3.12
CA SER A 38 3.03 4.02 -3.88
C SER A 38 1.64 4.53 -3.45
N TYR A 39 0.63 3.65 -3.43
CA TYR A 39 -0.73 4.06 -3.07
C TYR A 39 -0.89 4.41 -1.60
N LEU A 40 -0.13 3.80 -0.68
CA LEU A 40 -0.05 4.29 0.70
C LEU A 40 0.50 5.71 0.76
N GLY A 41 1.55 6.01 -0.01
CA GLY A 41 2.10 7.35 -0.10
C GLY A 41 1.07 8.37 -0.60
N GLN A 42 0.33 8.02 -1.66
CA GLN A 42 -0.73 8.87 -2.20
C GLN A 42 -1.88 9.07 -1.21
N LEU A 43 -2.31 8.01 -0.51
CA LEU A 43 -3.34 8.06 0.51
C LEU A 43 -2.94 8.99 1.66
N ILE A 44 -1.72 8.82 2.19
CA ILE A 44 -1.18 9.69 3.25
C ILE A 44 -1.09 11.13 2.76
N ALA A 45 -0.52 11.37 1.57
CA ALA A 45 -0.41 12.71 1.00
C ALA A 45 -1.77 13.40 0.81
N GLY A 46 -2.79 12.62 0.42
CA GLY A 46 -4.15 13.11 0.24
C GLY A 46 -4.79 13.58 1.55
N PHE A 47 -4.51 12.87 2.65
CA PHE A 47 -5.05 13.11 3.99
C PHE A 47 -4.34 14.24 4.76
N LEU A 48 -3.02 14.41 4.57
CA LEU A 48 -2.25 15.45 5.23
C LEU A 48 -2.61 16.86 4.74
N VAL A 49 -2.15 17.88 5.47
CA VAL A 49 -2.39 19.30 5.16
C VAL A 49 -2.07 19.65 3.71
N LYS A 50 -2.71 20.69 3.17
CA LYS A 50 -2.52 21.14 1.78
C LYS A 50 -1.19 21.90 1.58
N ASP A 51 -0.10 21.39 2.16
CA ASP A 51 1.26 21.83 1.91
C ASP A 51 1.99 20.79 1.08
N LYS A 52 1.98 20.96 -0.24
CA LYS A 52 2.54 19.97 -1.16
C LYS A 52 4.05 19.81 -0.99
N ALA A 53 4.77 20.87 -0.60
CA ALA A 53 6.22 20.84 -0.48
C ALA A 53 6.63 20.03 0.74
N GLU A 54 6.08 20.37 1.91
CA GLU A 54 6.39 19.65 3.16
C GLU A 54 5.91 18.20 3.14
N VAL A 55 4.73 17.94 2.55
CA VAL A 55 4.23 16.56 2.40
C VAL A 55 5.11 15.74 1.46
N ALA A 56 5.61 16.33 0.36
CA ALA A 56 6.52 15.62 -0.54
C ALA A 56 7.87 15.31 0.12
N ILE A 57 8.40 16.24 0.93
CA ILE A 57 9.60 16.01 1.74
C ILE A 57 9.36 14.87 2.72
N LEU A 58 8.30 14.94 3.53
CA LEU A 58 7.98 13.92 4.53
C LEU A 58 7.92 12.49 3.95
N LEU A 59 7.40 12.34 2.73
CA LEU A 59 7.24 11.07 2.02
C LEU A 59 8.45 10.65 1.19
N GLY A 60 9.47 11.51 1.04
CA GLY A 60 10.69 11.20 0.29
C GLY A 60 11.50 10.08 0.94
N GLU A 61 12.29 9.35 0.15
CA GLU A 61 12.96 8.11 0.57
C GLU A 61 13.83 8.26 1.83
N GLU A 62 14.54 9.39 1.98
CA GLU A 62 15.42 9.69 3.11
C GLU A 62 14.71 10.32 4.32
N TYR A 63 13.38 10.42 4.29
CA TYR A 63 12.56 11.14 5.27
C TYR A 63 11.66 10.20 6.08
N PRO A 64 11.00 10.68 7.17
CA PRO A 64 10.34 9.81 8.14
C PRO A 64 9.32 8.82 7.56
N LEU A 65 8.62 9.18 6.47
CA LEU A 65 7.66 8.31 5.78
C LEU A 65 8.17 7.83 4.41
N GLY A 66 9.50 7.76 4.25
CA GLY A 66 10.17 7.35 3.02
C GLY A 66 10.12 5.86 2.71
N SER A 67 9.97 5.01 3.73
CA SER A 67 9.96 3.55 3.56
C SER A 67 8.55 2.95 3.60
N PHE A 68 8.38 1.82 2.92
CA PHE A 68 7.14 1.04 2.95
C PHE A 68 6.66 0.74 4.37
N SER A 69 7.56 0.28 5.25
CA SER A 69 7.22 -0.02 6.65
C SER A 69 6.72 1.22 7.42
N ALA A 70 7.38 2.36 7.25
CA ALA A 70 6.96 3.60 7.88
C ALA A 70 5.58 4.06 7.40
N ARG A 71 5.32 3.95 6.09
CA ARG A 71 4.01 4.29 5.51
C ARG A 71 2.89 3.36 6.01
N ILE A 72 3.13 2.05 6.10
CA ILE A 72 2.16 1.10 6.67
C ILE A 72 1.81 1.50 8.11
N LYS A 73 2.81 1.80 8.94
CA LYS A 73 2.62 2.18 10.34
C LYS A 73 1.87 3.51 10.47
N ALA A 74 2.28 4.53 9.72
CA ALA A 74 1.65 5.83 9.74
C ALA A 74 0.19 5.77 9.28
N ALA A 75 -0.09 5.09 8.17
CA ALA A 75 -1.45 4.93 7.65
C ALA A 75 -2.38 4.27 8.68
N TYR A 76 -1.90 3.23 9.39
CA TYR A 76 -2.69 2.60 10.44
C TYR A 76 -2.92 3.51 11.65
N CYS A 77 -1.87 4.18 12.14
CA CYS A 77 -2.00 5.10 13.27
C CYS A 77 -2.89 6.31 12.97
N MET A 78 -2.99 6.73 11.70
CA MET A 78 -3.90 7.78 11.26
C MET A 78 -5.33 7.28 10.97
N GLY A 79 -5.59 5.97 11.08
CA GLY A 79 -6.91 5.40 10.80
C GLY A 79 -7.25 5.25 9.31
N LEU A 80 -6.28 5.40 8.41
CA LEU A 80 -6.49 5.32 6.96
C LEU A 80 -6.61 3.88 6.44
N ILE A 81 -6.11 2.92 7.23
CA ILE A 81 -6.23 1.49 6.98
C ILE A 81 -6.69 0.73 8.23
N SER A 82 -7.41 -0.36 8.02
CA SER A 82 -7.91 -1.25 9.06
C SER A 82 -6.80 -2.12 9.67
N ALA A 83 -7.08 -2.72 10.83
CA ALA A 83 -6.15 -3.64 11.48
C ALA A 83 -5.88 -4.91 10.64
N ASN A 84 -6.83 -5.34 9.81
CA ASN A 84 -6.62 -6.48 8.90
C ASN A 84 -5.69 -6.09 7.73
N GLU A 85 -5.94 -4.94 7.11
CA GLU A 85 -5.07 -4.40 6.04
C GLU A 85 -3.66 -4.16 6.55
N TYR A 86 -3.50 -3.59 7.75
CA TYR A 86 -2.19 -3.41 8.39
C TYR A 86 -1.43 -4.73 8.54
N LYS A 87 -2.10 -5.81 8.98
CA LYS A 87 -1.49 -7.14 9.12
C LYS A 87 -1.07 -7.71 7.77
N ASP A 88 -1.95 -7.69 6.78
CA ASP A 88 -1.67 -8.21 5.44
C ASP A 88 -0.54 -7.43 4.74
N LEU A 89 -0.51 -6.09 4.88
CA LEU A 89 0.57 -5.26 4.35
C LEU A 89 1.93 -5.60 4.98
N ASN A 90 1.99 -5.87 6.29
CA ASN A 90 3.22 -6.29 6.95
C ASN A 90 3.67 -7.70 6.49
N LEU A 91 2.73 -8.63 6.24
CA LEU A 91 3.05 -9.93 5.65
C LEU A 91 3.62 -9.78 4.24
N ILE A 92 3.04 -8.91 3.42
CA ILE A 92 3.52 -8.61 2.07
C ILE A 92 4.92 -7.97 2.11
N LEU A 93 5.15 -7.01 3.01
CA LEU A 93 6.48 -6.43 3.24
C LEU A 93 7.51 -7.51 3.60
N ALA A 94 7.17 -8.42 4.52
CA ALA A 94 8.05 -9.51 4.91
C ALA A 94 8.37 -10.45 3.73
N ILE A 95 7.36 -10.82 2.93
CA ILE A 95 7.54 -11.63 1.72
C ILE A 95 8.46 -10.92 0.73
N ARG A 96 8.19 -9.64 0.41
CA ARG A 96 9.03 -8.85 -0.49
C ARG A 96 10.47 -8.76 -0.01
N ASN A 97 10.71 -8.59 1.28
CA ASN A 97 12.06 -8.48 1.82
C ASN A 97 12.84 -9.79 1.68
N ILE A 98 12.19 -10.95 1.77
CA ILE A 98 12.82 -12.24 1.48
C ILE A 98 13.27 -12.27 0.01
N PHE A 99 12.37 -11.94 -0.93
CA PHE A 99 12.70 -11.88 -2.36
C PHE A 99 13.71 -10.78 -2.76
N ALA A 100 13.86 -9.74 -1.94
CA ALA A 100 14.84 -8.68 -2.15
C ALA A 100 16.24 -9.10 -1.70
N ASN A 101 16.34 -9.86 -0.60
CA ASN A 101 17.61 -10.29 -0.01
C ASN A 101 18.13 -11.60 -0.62
N ASP A 102 17.25 -12.50 -1.05
CA ASP A 102 17.61 -13.79 -1.64
C ASP A 102 17.35 -13.76 -3.16
N VAL A 103 18.37 -13.30 -3.89
CA VAL A 103 18.24 -12.78 -5.26
C VAL A 103 18.05 -13.88 -6.31
N ASP A 104 18.53 -15.10 -6.04
CA ASP A 104 18.74 -16.12 -7.08
C ASP A 104 17.91 -17.41 -6.93
N VAL A 105 17.28 -17.69 -5.77
CA VAL A 105 16.61 -19.00 -5.54
C VAL A 105 15.20 -18.91 -4.96
N ALA A 106 14.81 -17.79 -4.34
CA ALA A 106 13.54 -17.72 -3.62
C ALA A 106 12.31 -17.95 -4.52
N THR A 107 11.37 -18.77 -4.05
CA THR A 107 10.10 -19.05 -4.72
C THR A 107 8.92 -18.93 -3.74
N PHE A 108 7.71 -18.77 -4.27
CA PHE A 108 6.50 -18.79 -3.43
C PHE A 108 6.24 -20.16 -2.78
N ALA A 109 6.92 -21.23 -3.21
CA ALA A 109 6.77 -22.57 -2.65
C ALA A 109 7.58 -22.76 -1.36
N ASP A 110 8.61 -21.94 -1.13
CA ASP A 110 9.51 -22.04 0.02
C ASP A 110 8.72 -21.88 1.32
N ASP A 111 8.97 -22.76 2.29
CA ASP A 111 8.15 -22.91 3.50
C ASP A 111 7.87 -21.57 4.20
N GLY A 112 8.91 -20.74 4.36
CA GLY A 112 8.79 -19.44 5.03
C GLY A 112 7.99 -18.38 4.27
N ILE A 113 7.95 -18.44 2.93
CA ILE A 113 7.14 -17.55 2.09
C ILE A 113 5.71 -18.11 2.00
N ARG A 114 5.59 -19.41 1.75
CA ARG A 114 4.34 -20.16 1.66
C ARG A 114 3.46 -19.92 2.87
N GLU A 115 3.99 -20.10 4.07
CA GLU A 115 3.25 -19.89 5.32
C GLU A 115 2.68 -18.47 5.41
N LYS A 116 3.49 -17.45 5.07
CA LYS A 116 3.05 -16.04 5.08
C LYS A 116 1.94 -15.79 4.08
N CYS A 117 2.01 -16.38 2.88
CA CYS A 117 0.93 -16.29 1.90
C CYS A 117 -0.39 -16.87 2.43
N PHE A 118 -0.35 -17.98 3.18
CA PHE A 118 -1.54 -18.59 3.77
C PHE A 118 -2.09 -17.86 5.00
N MET A 119 -1.28 -17.00 5.65
CA MET A 119 -1.75 -16.14 6.73
C MET A 119 -2.49 -14.87 6.25
N LEU A 120 -2.40 -14.54 4.95
CA LEU A 120 -3.09 -13.38 4.39
C LEU A 120 -4.62 -13.52 4.56
N LYS A 121 -5.23 -12.52 5.20
CA LYS A 121 -6.65 -12.55 5.54
C LYS A 121 -7.54 -12.26 4.35
N ILE A 122 -7.18 -11.28 3.51
CA ILE A 122 -8.01 -10.87 2.38
C ILE A 122 -8.34 -12.03 1.43
N PRO A 123 -7.38 -12.84 0.95
CA PRO A 123 -7.68 -14.01 0.13
C PRO A 123 -8.50 -15.06 0.88
N ARG A 124 -8.29 -15.22 2.19
CA ARG A 124 -9.05 -16.18 3.01
C ARG A 124 -10.53 -15.83 3.07
N GLU A 125 -10.86 -14.54 3.13
CA GLU A 125 -12.23 -14.03 3.27
C GLU A 125 -12.94 -13.86 1.91
N LEU A 126 -12.20 -13.53 0.84
CA LEU A 126 -12.78 -13.16 -0.45
C LEU A 126 -12.67 -14.21 -1.56
N LEU A 127 -11.75 -15.18 -1.49
CA LEU A 127 -11.67 -16.25 -2.50
C LEU A 127 -12.84 -17.23 -2.36
N LEU A 128 -13.51 -17.51 -3.48
CA LEU A 128 -14.67 -18.39 -3.50
C LEU A 128 -14.30 -19.84 -3.16
N PRO A 129 -15.23 -20.62 -2.57
CA PRO A 129 -15.05 -22.06 -2.40
C PRO A 129 -14.76 -22.75 -3.74
N GLY A 130 -13.77 -23.65 -3.75
CA GLY A 130 -13.38 -24.39 -4.97
C GLY A 130 -12.29 -23.71 -5.81
N GLU A 131 -11.91 -22.47 -5.52
CA GLU A 131 -10.75 -21.86 -6.16
C GLU A 131 -9.42 -22.44 -5.66
N THR A 132 -8.50 -22.71 -6.59
CA THR A 132 -7.14 -23.18 -6.26
C THR A 132 -6.40 -22.15 -5.41
N ARG A 133 -5.83 -22.56 -4.28
CA ARG A 133 -5.09 -21.69 -3.35
C ARG A 133 -3.59 -21.98 -3.39
N THR A 134 -2.91 -21.50 -4.44
CA THR A 134 -1.44 -21.52 -4.46
C THR A 134 -0.86 -20.29 -3.74
N PRO A 135 0.32 -20.36 -3.12
CA PRO A 135 0.88 -19.24 -2.35
C PRO A 135 1.05 -17.98 -3.19
N ARG A 136 1.55 -18.13 -4.42
CA ARG A 136 1.64 -17.07 -5.42
C ARG A 136 0.29 -16.42 -5.71
N ARG A 137 -0.77 -17.21 -5.89
CA ARG A 137 -2.11 -16.66 -6.15
C ARG A 137 -2.65 -15.91 -4.93
N LEU A 138 -2.45 -16.43 -3.72
CA LEU A 138 -2.85 -15.73 -2.49
C LEU A 138 -2.16 -14.37 -2.38
N PHE A 139 -0.84 -14.33 -2.63
CA PHE A 139 -0.08 -13.09 -2.63
C PHE A 139 -0.58 -12.09 -3.69
N VAL A 140 -0.71 -12.53 -4.94
CA VAL A 140 -1.15 -11.67 -6.05
C VAL A 140 -2.56 -11.16 -5.79
N PHE A 141 -3.47 -12.03 -5.34
CA PHE A 141 -4.84 -11.65 -5.02
C PHE A 141 -4.90 -10.61 -3.90
N ALA A 142 -4.19 -10.84 -2.79
CA ALA A 142 -4.13 -9.88 -1.69
C ALA A 142 -3.57 -8.54 -2.14
N SER A 143 -2.46 -8.55 -2.88
CA SER A 143 -1.79 -7.34 -3.37
C SER A 143 -2.71 -6.53 -4.30
N THR A 144 -3.42 -7.19 -5.20
CA THR A 144 -4.36 -6.54 -6.12
C THR A 144 -5.53 -5.90 -5.38
N ILE A 145 -6.19 -6.64 -4.48
CA ILE A 145 -7.35 -6.11 -3.73
C ILE A 145 -6.93 -4.95 -2.83
N LEU A 146 -5.81 -5.08 -2.12
CA LEU A 146 -5.28 -3.99 -1.30
C LEU A 146 -4.93 -2.76 -2.14
N THR A 147 -4.27 -2.94 -3.28
CA THR A 147 -3.94 -1.85 -4.20
C THR A 147 -5.20 -1.12 -4.65
N GLN A 148 -6.25 -1.85 -5.03
CA GLN A 148 -7.53 -1.27 -5.44
C GLN A 148 -8.19 -0.48 -4.31
N HIS A 149 -8.23 -1.03 -3.09
CA HIS A 149 -8.80 -0.36 -1.94
C HIS A 149 -8.03 0.92 -1.58
N LEU A 150 -6.70 0.85 -1.58
CA LEU A 150 -5.84 2.00 -1.29
C LEU A 150 -5.96 3.08 -2.36
N ALA A 151 -6.04 2.70 -3.65
CA ALA A 151 -6.25 3.63 -4.75
C ALA A 151 -7.58 4.38 -4.62
N LEU A 152 -8.66 3.66 -4.32
CA LEU A 152 -9.98 4.26 -4.10
C LEU A 152 -9.96 5.23 -2.90
N ARG A 153 -9.35 4.83 -1.78
CA ARG A 153 -9.21 5.72 -0.62
C ARG A 153 -8.34 6.93 -0.94
N ALA A 154 -7.23 6.76 -1.67
CA ALA A 154 -6.36 7.85 -2.06
C ALA A 154 -7.08 8.88 -2.94
N ALA A 155 -7.91 8.42 -3.88
CA ALA A 155 -8.73 9.30 -4.72
C ALA A 155 -9.71 10.15 -3.89
N ASN A 156 -10.22 9.60 -2.78
CA ASN A 156 -11.17 10.27 -1.89
C ASN A 156 -10.51 10.99 -0.70
N ALA A 157 -9.21 10.81 -0.48
CA ALA A 157 -8.52 11.31 0.72
C ALA A 157 -8.57 12.83 0.87
N ALA A 158 -8.74 13.57 -0.24
CA ALA A 158 -8.91 15.01 -0.22
C ALA A 158 -10.18 15.46 0.53
N ASN A 159 -11.20 14.60 0.63
CA ASN A 159 -12.45 14.88 1.35
C ASN A 159 -12.26 14.81 2.88
N GLU A 160 -11.26 14.08 3.34
CA GLU A 160 -10.92 13.89 4.76
C GLU A 160 -9.63 14.63 5.14
N ARG A 161 -9.22 15.58 4.30
CA ARG A 161 -7.95 16.30 4.44
C ARG A 161 -7.89 17.11 5.75
N ARG A 162 -6.76 17.01 6.44
CA ARG A 162 -6.45 17.83 7.63
C ARG A 162 -6.22 19.30 7.25
N THR A 163 -6.65 20.19 8.12
CA THR A 163 -6.37 21.62 8.05
C THR A 163 -5.39 22.02 9.15
N VAL A 164 -4.55 23.02 8.86
CA VAL A 164 -3.74 23.66 9.90
C VAL A 164 -4.72 24.45 10.80
N PRO A 165 -4.57 24.41 12.13
CA PRO A 165 -5.34 25.25 13.03
C PRO A 165 -5.14 26.74 12.73
N ASP A 166 -6.13 27.56 13.04
CA ASP A 166 -5.97 29.02 12.97
C ASP A 166 -4.87 29.50 13.95
N GLU A 167 -4.26 30.65 13.63
CA GLU A 167 -3.29 31.28 14.54
C GLU A 167 -3.94 31.60 15.89
N PHE A 168 -3.14 31.59 16.96
CA PHE A 168 -3.61 31.88 18.30
C PHE A 168 -4.18 33.31 18.34
N MET A 169 -5.50 33.42 18.37
CA MET A 169 -6.17 34.69 18.64
C MET A 169 -6.04 34.94 20.14
N LEU A 170 -5.32 36.00 20.52
CA LEU A 170 -5.42 36.53 21.88
C LEU A 170 -6.90 36.84 22.11
N ILE A 171 -7.52 36.12 23.04
CA ILE A 171 -8.84 36.46 23.54
C ILE A 171 -8.66 37.84 24.14
N ASP A 172 -9.22 38.87 23.50
CA ASP A 172 -9.28 40.21 24.07
C ASP A 172 -10.21 40.12 25.28
N THR A 173 -9.62 39.84 26.44
CA THR A 173 -10.29 40.01 27.72
C THR A 173 -10.38 41.50 27.95
N GLY A 174 -11.38 42.12 27.31
CA GLY A 174 -11.67 43.54 27.51
C GLY A 174 -11.96 43.80 28.98
N ASP A 175 -11.03 44.51 29.63
CA ASP A 175 -11.23 45.21 30.89
C ASP A 175 -11.67 46.66 30.61
#